data_AF-A0A533SCE1-F1
#
_entry.id   AF-A0A533SCE1-F1
#
_cell.length_a   1.000
_cell.length_b   1.000
_cell.length_c   1.000
_cell.angle_alpha   90.00
_cell.angle_beta   90.00
_cell.angle_gamma   90.00
#
_symmetry.space_group_name_H-M   'P 1'
#
loop_
_entity.id
_entity.type
_entity.pdbx_description
1 polymer ?
#
loop_
_entity_poly.entity_id
_entity_poly.type
_entity_poly.pdbx_seq_one_letter_code
_entity_poly.pdbx_strand_id
1 'polypeptide(L)' 'MKEKIRDLQNLKGIGEVLSRRLIEAGYDTLAKIAAAEEKELERITGLNPQKAVSVLTQARKMALEAEQKRHTWSKEVNSR' A
#
# COMPACT_ATOMS: atom_id res chain seq x y z
N MET A 1 -1.25 8.43 -9.73
CA MET A 1 -2.06 8.24 -8.50
C MET A 1 -2.89 6.96 -8.53
N LYS A 2 -3.63 6.67 -9.62
CA LYS A 2 -4.46 5.46 -9.75
C LYS A 2 -3.72 4.13 -9.56
N GLU A 3 -2.48 4.02 -10.02
CA GLU A 3 -1.67 2.80 -9.87
C GLU A 3 -1.38 2.50 -8.40
N LYS A 4 -0.92 3.51 -7.65
CA LYS A 4 -0.69 3.42 -6.20
C LYS A 4 -1.93 2.94 -5.46
N ILE A 5 -3.10 3.50 -5.79
CA ILE A 5 -4.38 3.09 -5.20
C ILE A 5 -4.65 1.60 -5.48
N ARG A 6 -4.43 1.13 -6.71
CA ARG A 6 -4.64 -0.28 -7.09
C ARG A 6 -3.66 -1.22 -6.36
N ASP A 7 -2.40 -0.82 -6.20
CA ASP A 7 -1.43 -1.58 -5.40
C ASP A 7 -1.87 -1.72 -3.94
N LEU A 8 -2.40 -0.63 -3.35
CA LEU A 8 -2.94 -0.68 -1.99
C LEU A 8 -4.22 -1.52 -1.90
N GLN A 9 -5.06 -1.53 -2.93
CA GLN A 9 -6.27 -2.35 -3.00
C GLN A 9 -5.98 -3.86 -3.14
N ASN A 10 -4.77 -4.27 -3.51
CA ASN A 10 -4.38 -5.68 -3.45
C ASN A 10 -4.35 -6.23 -2.00
N LEU A 11 -4.26 -5.35 -1.01
CA LEU A 11 -4.34 -5.74 0.40
C LEU A 11 -5.78 -6.10 0.75
N LYS A 12 -5.96 -7.31 1.28
CA LYS A 12 -7.30 -7.83 1.59
C LYS A 12 -7.91 -7.00 2.72
N GLY A 13 -9.00 -6.30 2.40
CA GLY A 13 -9.70 -5.41 3.36
C GLY A 13 -9.34 -3.93 3.22
N ILE A 14 -8.49 -3.55 2.26
CA ILE A 14 -8.26 -2.16 1.85
C ILE A 14 -9.08 -1.87 0.59
N GLY A 15 -10.08 -1.01 0.72
CA GLY A 15 -10.84 -0.48 -0.42
C GLY A 15 -10.29 0.87 -0.90
N GLU A 16 -10.85 1.39 -2.00
CA GLU A 16 -10.42 2.66 -2.62
C GLU A 16 -10.35 3.84 -1.65
N VAL A 17 -11.35 3.97 -0.78
CA VAL A 17 -11.42 5.07 0.20
C VAL A 17 -10.28 4.99 1.21
N LEU A 18 -9.99 3.78 1.71
CA LEU A 18 -8.87 3.54 2.64
C LEU A 18 -7.53 3.79 1.95
N SER A 19 -7.34 3.29 0.73
CA SER A 19 -6.13 3.54 -0.06
C SER A 19 -5.89 5.04 -0.25
N ARG A 20 -6.95 5.81 -0.52
CA ARG A 20 -6.85 7.26 -0.69
C ARG A 20 -6.41 7.95 0.61
N ARG A 21 -7.01 7.58 1.75
CA ARG A 21 -6.61 8.07 3.08
C ARG A 21 -5.17 7.73 3.43
N LEU A 22 -4.72 6.53 3.10
CA LEU A 22 -3.32 6.10 3.27
C LEU A 22 -2.38 6.99 2.45
N ILE A 23 -2.70 7.25 1.19
CA ILE A 23 -1.91 8.15 0.33
C ILE A 23 -1.92 9.59 0.88
N GLU A 24 -3.06 10.10 1.34
CA GLU A 24 -3.18 11.43 1.96
C GLU A 24 -2.38 11.54 3.25
N ALA A 25 -2.28 10.46 4.03
CA ALA A 25 -1.40 10.35 5.19
C ALA A 25 0.10 10.17 4.83
N GLY A 26 0.44 10.10 3.54
CA GLY A 26 1.82 9.97 3.05
C GLY A 26 2.28 8.54 2.79
N TYR A 27 1.41 7.54 3.03
CA TYR A 27 1.64 6.12 2.75
C TYR A 27 1.23 5.77 1.32
N ASP A 28 1.91 6.35 0.35
CA ASP A 28 1.58 6.18 -1.05
C ASP A 28 2.08 4.86 -1.67
N THR A 29 2.79 4.04 -0.90
CA THR A 29 3.38 2.78 -1.36
C THR A 29 3.40 1.71 -0.27
N LEU A 30 3.33 0.44 -0.68
CA LEU A 30 3.42 -0.72 0.22
C LEU A 30 4.68 -0.70 1.09
N ALA A 31 5.81 -0.24 0.56
CA ALA A 31 7.06 -0.11 1.33
C ALA A 31 6.94 0.90 2.48
N LYS A 32 6.29 2.04 2.25
CA LYS A 32 6.01 3.02 3.31
C LYS A 32 5.05 2.47 4.36
N ILE A 33 4.06 1.67 3.95
CA ILE A 33 3.14 1.00 4.88
C ILE A 33 3.88 -0.08 5.67
N ALA A 34 4.75 -0.86 5.03
CA ALA A 34 5.54 -1.90 5.66
C ALA A 34 6.52 -1.35 6.71
N ALA A 35 7.04 -0.14 6.46
CA ALA A 35 7.89 0.64 7.36
C ALA A 35 7.10 1.42 8.41
N ALA A 36 5.79 1.57 8.26
CA ALA A 36 4.93 2.19 9.25
C ALA A 36 4.75 1.26 10.46
N GLU A 37 4.26 1.83 11.56
CA GLU A 37 3.85 1.08 12.74
C GLU A 37 2.34 0.83 12.73
N GLU A 38 1.91 -0.22 13.42
CA GLU A 38 0.49 -0.53 13.63
C GLU A 38 -0.27 0.69 14.16
N LYS A 39 0.28 1.37 15.18
CA LYS A 39 -0.30 2.58 15.77
C LYS A 39 -0.55 3.71 14.78
N GLU A 40 0.32 3.86 13.77
CA GLU A 40 0.13 4.88 12.74
C GLU A 40 -1.02 4.51 11.80
N LEU A 41 -1.14 3.22 11.46
CA LEU A 41 -2.23 2.71 10.65
C LEU A 41 -3.57 2.73 11.40
N GLU A 42 -3.56 2.47 12.71
CA GLU A 42 -4.73 2.56 13.60
C GLU A 42 -5.25 3.99 13.75
N ARG A 43 -4.37 5.00 13.65
CA ARG A 43 -4.77 6.41 13.64
C ARG A 43 -5.54 6.79 12.36
N ILE A 44 -5.43 6.00 11.30
CA ILE A 44 -6.18 6.24 10.06
C ILE A 44 -7.65 5.89 10.30
N THR A 45 -8.52 6.90 10.16
CA THR A 45 -9.96 6.73 10.32
C THR A 45 -10.48 5.59 9.44
N GLY A 46 -11.13 4.60 10.03
CA GLY A 46 -11.70 3.44 9.32
C GLY A 46 -10.81 2.19 9.29
N LEU A 47 -9.62 2.24 9.88
CA LEU A 47 -8.73 1.09 10.06
C LEU A 47 -8.88 0.55 11.50
N ASN A 48 -9.31 -0.70 11.62
CA ASN A 48 -9.38 -1.38 12.93
C ASN A 48 -8.01 -1.96 13.31
N PRO A 49 -7.72 -2.15 14.61
CA PRO A 49 -6.47 -2.75 15.10
C PRO A 49 -6.14 -4.09 14.42
N GLN A 50 -7.09 -5.02 14.40
CA GLN A 50 -6.93 -6.32 13.71
C GLN A 50 -6.66 -6.17 12.21
N LYS A 51 -7.25 -5.16 11.56
CA LYS A 51 -7.01 -4.89 10.15
C LYS A 51 -5.63 -4.26 9.95
N ALA A 52 -5.20 -3.36 10.83
CA ALA A 52 -3.89 -2.73 10.80
C ALA A 52 -2.79 -3.80 10.83
N VAL A 53 -2.86 -4.75 11.77
CA VAL A 53 -1.94 -5.90 11.86
C VAL A 53 -1.90 -6.68 10.55
N SER A 54 -3.08 -7.01 9.99
CA SER A 54 -3.19 -7.84 8.79
C SER A 54 -2.64 -7.12 7.56
N VAL A 55 -2.99 -5.83 7.41
CA VAL A 55 -2.53 -4.94 6.36
C VAL A 55 -1.02 -4.74 6.46
N LEU A 56 -0.48 -4.54 7.66
CA LEU A 56 0.95 -4.39 7.90
C LEU A 56 1.72 -5.66 7.51
N THR A 57 1.22 -6.83 7.93
CA THR A 57 1.82 -8.13 7.61
C THR A 57 1.82 -8.38 6.10
N GLN A 58 0.68 -8.12 5.44
CA GLN A 58 0.55 -8.25 4.00
C GLN A 58 1.42 -7.24 3.26
N ALA A 59 1.44 -5.98 3.70
CA ALA A 59 2.24 -4.92 3.10
C ALA A 59 3.74 -5.23 3.21
N ARG A 60 4.22 -5.78 4.34
CA ARG A 60 5.61 -6.23 4.48
C ARG A 60 5.96 -7.33 3.49
N LYS A 61 5.11 -8.36 3.38
CA LYS A 61 5.30 -9.45 2.42
C LYS A 61 5.30 -8.94 0.98
N MET A 62 4.30 -8.13 0.63
CA MET A 62 4.18 -7.59 -0.72
C MET A 62 5.22 -6.51 -1.02
N ALA A 63 5.74 -5.76 -0.04
CA ALA A 63 6.78 -4.76 -0.26
C ALA A 63 8.09 -5.43 -0.70
N LEU A 64 8.44 -6.57 -0.09
CA LEU A 64 9.54 -7.42 -0.53
C LEU A 64 9.36 -7.88 -1.99
N GLU A 65 8.13 -8.23 -2.37
CA GLU A 65 7.81 -8.66 -3.75
C GLU A 65 7.66 -7.48 -4.74
N ALA A 66 7.21 -6.32 -4.27
CA ALA A 66 6.91 -5.14 -5.09
C ALA A 66 8.17 -4.34 -5.44
N GLU A 67 9.22 -4.41 -4.62
CA GLU A 67 10.54 -3.88 -4.98
C GLU A 67 11.06 -4.53 -6.27
N GLN A 68 10.76 -5.80 -6.49
CA GLN A 68 11.11 -6.54 -7.70
C GLN A 68 10.25 -6.10 -8.91
N LYS A 69 8.97 -5.77 -8.70
CA LYS A 69 8.05 -5.32 -9.75
C LYS A 69 8.27 -3.88 -10.19
N ARG A 70 8.77 -2.98 -9.33
CA ARG A 70 9.10 -1.60 -9.74
C ARG A 70 10.17 -1.53 -10.81
N HIS A 71 11.00 -2.57 -10.91
CA HIS A 71 12.04 -2.64 -11.93
C HIS A 71 11.54 -3.06 -13.32
N THR A 72 10.31 -3.58 -13.44
CA THR A 72 9.81 -4.14 -14.71
C THR A 72 8.81 -3.24 -15.44
N TRP A 73 8.17 -2.27 -14.78
CA TRP A 73 7.14 -1.44 -15.44
C TRP A 73 7.68 -0.19 -16.14
N SER A 74 8.85 0.34 -15.76
CA SER A 74 9.40 1.55 -16.40
C SER A 74 9.91 1.35 -17.83
N LYS A 75 9.88 0.13 -18.39
CA LYS A 75 10.41 -0.13 -19.74
C LYS A 75 9.36 -0.28 -20.85
N GLU A 76 8.07 -0.38 -20.57
CA GLU A 76 7.09 -0.74 -21.62
C GLU A 76 6.22 0.42 -22.13
N VAL A 77 6.31 1.63 -21.55
CA VAL A 77 5.50 2.81 -21.98
C VAL A 77 6.31 3.81 -22.82
N ASN A 78 7.32 3.34 -23.56
CA ASN A 78 8.00 4.16 -24.57
C ASN A 78 8.39 3.35 -25.81
N SER A 79 7.42 2.66 -26.41
CA SER A 79 7.52 2.21 -27.79
C SER A 79 6.19 2.46 -28.49
N ARG A 80 6.06 3.68 -29.03
CA ARG A 80 5.12 4.05 -30.07
C ARG A 80 5.90 4.74 -31.16
#